data_AF-A0A1R3J9K8-F1
#
_entry.id   AF-A0A1R3J9K8-F1
#
_cell.length_a   1.000
_cell.length_b   1.000
_cell.length_c   1.000
_cell.angle_alpha   90.00
_cell.angle_beta   90.00
_cell.angle_gamma   90.00
#
_symmetry.space_group_name_H-M   'P 1'
#
loop_
_entity.id
_entity.type
_entity.pdbx_description
1 polymer ?
#
loop_
_entity_poly.entity_id
_entity_poly.type
_entity_poly.pdbx_seq_one_letter_code
_entity_poly.pdbx_strand_id
1 'polypeptide(L)'
;MESESQLRFWRRLESIFHAKIQLGKSSKTDRIMRDVMKVLSYDSTEEGWAIFAMGSETMVTTNGEMALTIMSQCNYWRMETVEFNLLYELKTYMTKMPQFHGCIHVHMPVLGHMPRKVICPECSKQMEMYYTYH
;
A
#
# COMPACT_ATOMS: atom_id res chain seq x y z
N MET A 1 -0.38 -17.37 -17.22
CA MET A 1 -1.84 -17.24 -17.40
C MET A 1 -2.38 -16.76 -16.06
N GLU A 2 -2.72 -15.48 -15.94
CA GLU A 2 -3.24 -14.94 -14.69
C GLU A 2 -4.57 -15.63 -14.34
N SER A 3 -4.73 -15.99 -13.07
CA SER A 3 -5.96 -16.60 -12.58
C SER A 3 -7.10 -15.58 -12.56
N GLU A 4 -8.35 -16.03 -12.74
CA GLU A 4 -9.53 -15.16 -12.67
C GLU A 4 -9.60 -14.38 -11.35
N SER A 5 -9.12 -14.98 -10.26
CA SER A 5 -9.04 -14.34 -8.94
C SER A 5 -8.05 -13.16 -8.90
N GLN A 6 -6.89 -13.26 -9.58
CA GLN A 6 -5.92 -12.16 -9.67
C GLN A 6 -6.52 -10.98 -10.44
N LEU A 7 -7.17 -11.23 -11.57
CA LEU A 7 -7.81 -10.19 -12.37
C LEU A 7 -8.94 -9.47 -11.60
N ARG A 8 -9.76 -10.23 -10.87
CA ARG A 8 -10.83 -9.67 -10.01
C ARG A 8 -10.25 -8.80 -8.90
N PHE A 9 -9.14 -9.19 -8.30
CA PHE A 9 -8.47 -8.41 -7.26
C PHE A 9 -7.99 -7.05 -7.78
N TRP A 10 -7.28 -7.03 -8.90
CA TRP A 10 -6.75 -5.79 -9.47
C TRP A 10 -7.86 -4.82 -9.90
N ARG A 11 -8.89 -5.31 -10.60
CA ARG A 11 -10.05 -4.49 -10.97
C ARG A 11 -10.75 -3.86 -9.76
N ARG A 12 -10.75 -4.55 -8.61
CA ARG A 12 -11.33 -4.01 -7.36
C ARG A 12 -10.47 -2.90 -6.79
N LEU A 13 -9.14 -3.05 -6.76
CA LEU A 13 -8.23 -1.99 -6.32
C LEU A 13 -8.34 -0.74 -7.20
N GLU A 14 -8.36 -0.93 -8.51
CA GLU A 14 -8.56 0.16 -9.47
C GLU A 14 -9.89 0.87 -9.22
N SER A 15 -10.99 0.12 -9.11
CA SER A 15 -12.32 0.67 -8.84
C SER A 15 -12.37 1.48 -7.53
N ILE A 16 -11.73 1.00 -6.47
CA ILE A 16 -11.61 1.73 -5.20
C ILE A 16 -10.84 3.04 -5.41
N PHE A 17 -9.69 2.99 -6.09
CA PHE A 17 -8.89 4.18 -6.37
C PHE A 17 -9.69 5.23 -7.17
N HIS A 18 -10.38 4.80 -8.23
CA HIS A 18 -11.28 5.66 -9.03
C HIS A 18 -12.35 6.34 -8.17
N ALA A 19 -13.09 5.55 -7.39
CA ALA A 19 -14.16 6.06 -6.54
C ALA A 19 -13.63 7.08 -5.52
N LYS A 20 -12.46 6.81 -4.92
CA LYS A 20 -11.84 7.71 -3.94
C LYS A 20 -11.40 9.03 -4.58
N ILE A 21 -10.84 9.01 -5.79
CA ILE A 21 -10.52 10.24 -6.53
C ILE A 21 -11.77 11.05 -6.84
N GLN A 22 -12.84 10.42 -7.33
CA GLN A 22 -14.11 11.11 -7.62
C GLN A 22 -14.72 11.76 -6.37
N LEU A 23 -14.54 11.15 -5.20
CA LEU A 23 -14.93 11.70 -3.91
C LEU A 23 -13.94 12.76 -3.35
N GLY A 24 -12.94 13.16 -4.12
CA GLY A 24 -11.93 14.15 -3.71
C GLY A 24 -11.00 13.67 -2.60
N LYS A 25 -10.87 12.34 -2.40
CA LYS A 25 -9.98 11.76 -1.39
C LYS A 25 -8.55 11.67 -1.92
N SER A 26 -7.60 11.86 -1.03
CA SER A 26 -6.16 11.66 -1.25
C SER A 26 -5.58 10.66 -0.25
N SER A 27 -4.37 10.16 -0.51
CA SER A 27 -3.60 9.33 0.42
C SER A 27 -3.34 9.99 1.78
N LYS A 28 -3.42 11.33 1.86
CA LYS A 28 -3.33 12.08 3.12
C LYS A 28 -4.63 12.04 3.93
N THR A 29 -5.77 12.04 3.26
CA THR A 29 -7.10 12.19 3.89
C THR A 29 -7.83 10.86 4.07
N ASP A 30 -7.46 9.84 3.31
CA ASP A 30 -8.15 8.54 3.28
C ASP A 30 -7.14 7.41 3.33
N ARG A 31 -7.26 6.57 4.37
CA ARG A 31 -6.33 5.46 4.61
C ARG A 31 -6.46 4.36 3.55
N ILE A 32 -7.68 4.06 3.11
CA ILE A 32 -7.91 3.05 2.08
C ILE A 32 -7.25 3.52 0.78
N MET A 33 -7.42 4.80 0.43
CA MET A 33 -6.73 5.39 -0.72
C MET A 33 -5.22 5.26 -0.60
N ARG A 34 -4.65 5.54 0.58
CA ARG A 34 -3.21 5.40 0.82
C ARG A 34 -2.71 3.97 0.60
N ASP A 35 -3.41 2.99 1.16
CA ASP A 35 -3.00 1.59 1.08
C ASP A 35 -3.18 1.02 -0.35
N VAL A 36 -4.28 1.36 -1.04
CA VAL A 36 -4.48 1.01 -2.45
C VAL A 36 -3.35 1.58 -3.33
N MET A 37 -2.98 2.84 -3.10
CA MET A 37 -1.85 3.45 -3.82
C MET A 37 -0.54 2.72 -3.58
N LYS A 38 -0.26 2.28 -2.34
CA LYS A 38 0.96 1.49 -2.04
C LYS A 38 0.99 0.20 -2.84
N VAL A 39 -0.10 -0.59 -2.80
CA VAL A 39 -0.19 -1.88 -3.51
C VAL A 39 -0.02 -1.70 -5.02
N LEU A 40 -0.77 -0.77 -5.63
CA LEU A 40 -0.68 -0.49 -7.07
C LEU A 40 0.72 -0.07 -7.51
N SER A 41 1.49 0.51 -6.58
CA SER A 41 2.83 0.96 -6.92
C SER A 41 3.91 -0.10 -6.69
N TYR A 42 3.80 -0.90 -5.64
CA TYR A 42 4.75 -2.00 -5.42
C TYR A 42 4.63 -3.10 -6.48
N ASP A 43 3.46 -3.26 -7.09
CA ASP A 43 3.28 -4.18 -8.21
C ASP A 43 4.22 -3.85 -9.39
N SER A 44 4.53 -2.56 -9.58
CA SER A 44 5.41 -2.11 -10.65
C SER A 44 6.90 -2.34 -10.41
N THR A 45 7.32 -2.63 -9.18
CA THR A 45 8.74 -2.70 -8.82
C THR A 45 9.31 -4.13 -8.78
N GLU A 46 8.51 -5.17 -9.10
CA GLU A 46 8.87 -6.60 -8.98
C GLU A 46 9.30 -7.06 -7.56
N GLU A 47 9.42 -6.14 -6.60
CA GLU A 47 9.86 -6.37 -5.22
C GLU A 47 8.79 -7.05 -4.35
N GLY A 48 7.62 -7.33 -4.91
CA GLY A 48 6.47 -7.89 -4.20
C GLY A 48 5.91 -6.95 -3.13
N TRP A 49 4.81 -7.36 -2.49
CA TRP A 49 4.16 -6.57 -1.45
C TRP A 49 3.44 -7.47 -0.45
N ALA A 50 3.18 -6.94 0.74
CA ALA A 50 2.36 -7.61 1.74
C ALA A 50 1.40 -6.64 2.42
N ILE A 51 0.23 -7.16 2.77
CA ILE A 51 -0.77 -6.47 3.58
C ILE A 51 -1.02 -7.29 4.84
N PHE A 52 -0.80 -6.67 5.99
CA PHE A 52 -1.15 -7.22 7.30
C PHE A 52 -2.45 -6.56 7.76
N ALA A 53 -3.51 -7.34 7.97
CA ALA A 53 -4.81 -6.83 8.37
C ALA A 53 -5.36 -7.59 9.59
N MET A 54 -6.09 -6.87 10.44
CA MET A 54 -6.80 -7.38 11.61
C MET A 54 -8.09 -6.57 11.74
N GLY A 55 -9.24 -7.24 11.79
CA GLY A 55 -10.54 -6.56 11.81
C GLY A 55 -10.80 -5.69 10.57
N SER A 56 -11.78 -4.79 10.69
CA SER A 56 -12.29 -3.96 9.57
C SER A 56 -11.44 -2.72 9.29
N GLU A 57 -10.69 -2.22 10.26
CA GLU A 57 -10.01 -0.91 10.14
C GLU A 57 -8.50 -0.99 10.30
N THR A 58 -7.93 -2.06 10.83
CA THR A 58 -6.49 -2.12 11.06
C THR A 58 -5.78 -2.88 9.94
N MET A 59 -5.06 -2.13 9.10
CA MET A 59 -4.25 -2.62 7.98
C MET A 59 -2.87 -1.94 7.93
N VAL A 60 -1.84 -2.68 7.53
CA VAL A 60 -0.47 -2.21 7.30
C VAL A 60 0.00 -2.76 5.96
N THR A 61 0.42 -1.87 5.05
CA THR A 61 0.87 -2.22 3.70
C THR A 61 2.35 -1.92 3.55
N THR A 62 3.13 -2.84 3.00
CA THR A 62 4.58 -2.71 2.86
C THR A 62 5.12 -3.49 1.64
N ASN A 63 6.35 -3.16 1.19
CA ASN A 63 7.02 -3.88 0.10
C ASN A 63 7.47 -5.28 0.56
N GLY A 64 7.82 -6.15 -0.38
CA GLY A 64 8.14 -7.55 -0.08
C GLY A 64 9.38 -7.71 0.81
N GLU A 65 10.44 -6.93 0.59
CA GLU A 65 11.66 -6.97 1.41
C GLU A 65 11.38 -6.63 2.89
N MET A 66 10.63 -5.55 3.13
CA MET A 66 10.24 -5.15 4.46
C MET A 66 9.28 -6.18 5.08
N ALA A 67 8.37 -6.76 4.30
CA ALA A 67 7.48 -7.83 4.77
C ALA A 67 8.26 -9.05 5.25
N LEU A 68 9.27 -9.49 4.48
CA LEU A 68 10.15 -10.59 4.87
C LEU A 68 10.94 -10.25 6.12
N THR A 69 11.45 -9.03 6.23
CA THR A 69 12.18 -8.54 7.39
C THR A 69 11.30 -8.58 8.65
N ILE A 70 10.09 -8.01 8.58
CA ILE A 70 9.07 -8.06 9.64
C ILE A 70 8.81 -9.50 10.08
N MET A 71 8.59 -10.41 9.13
CA MET A 71 8.28 -11.81 9.42
C MET A 71 9.47 -12.53 10.08
N SER A 72 10.69 -12.30 9.59
CA SER A 72 11.90 -12.92 10.14
C SER A 72 12.21 -12.45 11.56
N GLN A 73 11.88 -11.19 11.88
CA GLN A 73 12.14 -10.57 13.17
C GLN A 73 10.91 -10.60 14.09
N CYS A 74 9.88 -11.38 13.74
CA CYS A 74 8.65 -11.51 14.54
C CYS A 74 8.94 -11.76 16.02
N ASN A 75 9.87 -12.66 16.35
CA ASN A 75 10.24 -12.98 17.73
C ASN A 75 10.90 -11.80 18.49
N TYR A 76 11.44 -10.80 17.79
CA TYR A 76 12.07 -9.64 18.41
C TYR A 76 11.09 -8.52 18.72
N TRP A 77 10.12 -8.29 17.85
CA TRP A 77 9.17 -7.19 18.03
C TRP A 77 7.85 -7.62 18.63
N ARG A 78 7.48 -8.90 18.53
CA ARG A 78 6.32 -9.46 19.21
C ARG A 78 6.59 -9.51 20.70
N MET A 79 5.94 -8.64 21.47
CA MET A 79 5.97 -8.73 22.92
C MET A 79 5.07 -9.86 23.39
N GLU A 80 5.58 -10.69 24.30
CA GLU A 80 4.75 -11.65 25.05
C GLU A 80 3.94 -10.88 26.11
N THR A 81 2.89 -10.19 25.70
CA THR A 81 1.95 -9.54 26.62
C THR A 81 0.55 -10.14 26.49
N VAL A 82 -0.19 -10.06 27.59
CA VAL A 82 -1.58 -10.57 27.69
C VAL A 82 -2.52 -9.84 26.72
N GLU A 83 -2.19 -8.60 26.32
CA GLU A 83 -2.93 -7.78 25.36
C GLU A 83 -2.13 -7.53 24.07
N PHE A 84 -1.54 -8.57 23.50
CA PHE A 84 -0.79 -8.47 22.25
C PHE A 84 -1.68 -7.98 21.10
N ASN A 85 -1.46 -6.74 20.65
CA ASN A 85 -2.03 -6.20 19.43
C ASN A 85 -0.99 -6.20 18.32
N LEU A 86 -1.01 -7.29 17.53
CA LEU A 86 -0.10 -7.55 16.40
C LEU A 86 0.14 -6.31 15.54
N LEU A 87 -0.93 -5.59 15.16
CA LEU A 87 -0.81 -4.47 14.23
C LEU A 87 -0.33 -3.19 14.90
N TYR A 88 -0.61 -2.98 16.18
CA TYR A 88 -0.06 -1.85 16.92
C TYR A 88 1.45 -2.00 17.10
N GLU A 89 1.90 -3.18 17.51
CA GLU A 89 3.32 -3.48 17.66
C GLU A 89 4.03 -3.45 16.31
N LEU A 90 3.42 -4.04 15.28
CA LEU A 90 3.95 -3.97 13.92
C LEU A 90 4.13 -2.53 13.43
N LYS A 91 3.13 -1.66 13.62
CA LYS A 91 3.26 -0.24 13.26
C LYS A 91 4.38 0.45 14.02
N THR A 92 4.50 0.17 15.32
CA THR A 92 5.54 0.73 16.19
C THR A 92 6.93 0.22 15.83
N TYR A 93 7.01 -1.01 15.35
CA TYR A 93 8.24 -1.60 14.86
C TYR A 93 8.67 -0.96 13.53
N MET A 94 7.73 -0.82 12.58
CA MET A 94 7.99 -0.20 11.29
C MET A 94 8.39 1.28 11.38
N THR A 95 7.90 2.04 12.37
CA THR A 95 8.36 3.43 12.56
C THR A 95 9.82 3.54 13.00
N LYS A 96 10.40 2.46 13.55
CA LYS A 96 11.81 2.40 13.96
C LYS A 96 12.73 1.90 12.84
N MET A 97 12.18 1.36 11.76
CA MET A 97 12.96 0.84 10.64
C MET A 97 13.39 1.98 9.70
N PRO A 98 14.61 1.90 9.11
CA PRO A 98 15.02 2.85 8.09
C PRO A 98 14.02 2.82 6.93
N GLN A 99 13.39 3.96 6.64
CA GLN A 99 12.57 4.09 5.44
C GLN A 99 13.52 4.28 4.25
N PHE A 100 13.76 3.21 3.48
CA PHE A 100 14.38 3.35 2.16
C PHE A 100 13.42 4.14 1.26
N HIS A 101 13.74 5.42 1.04
CA HIS A 101 12.91 6.30 0.26
C HIS A 101 13.32 6.27 -1.22
N GLY A 102 12.85 5.25 -1.95
CA GLY A 102 12.56 5.42 -3.37
C GLY A 102 11.20 6.13 -3.47
N CYS A 103 11.11 7.24 -4.20
CA CYS A 103 9.78 7.76 -4.56
C CYS A 103 9.08 6.68 -5.37
N ILE A 104 7.99 6.17 -4.82
CA ILE A 104 7.15 5.16 -5.42
C ILE A 104 6.60 5.66 -6.77
N HIS A 105 6.57 4.80 -7.80
CA HIS A 105 5.89 5.06 -9.06
C HIS A 105 4.56 4.27 -9.12
N VAL A 106 3.43 4.98 -9.27
CA VAL A 106 2.10 4.37 -9.41
C VAL A 106 1.87 4.19 -10.90
N HIS A 107 1.89 2.95 -11.36
CA HIS A 107 1.49 2.61 -12.72
C HIS A 107 0.03 2.19 -12.69
N MET A 108 -0.81 2.86 -13.48
CA MET A 108 -2.22 2.52 -13.58
C MET A 108 -2.66 2.45 -15.05
N PRO A 109 -3.45 1.44 -15.44
CA PRO A 109 -4.07 1.44 -16.75
C PRO A 109 -5.02 2.64 -16.88
N VAL A 110 -5.01 3.25 -18.07
CA VAL A 110 -5.78 4.48 -18.32
C VAL A 110 -7.27 4.22 -18.19
N LEU A 111 -7.89 4.89 -17.23
CA LEU A 111 -9.33 5.12 -17.17
C LEU A 111 -9.52 6.63 -16.91
N GLY A 112 -10.22 7.30 -17.82
CA GLY A 112 -10.16 8.75 -18.04
C GLY A 112 -10.38 9.68 -16.83
N HIS A 113 -10.10 10.98 -17.05
CA HIS A 113 -10.22 12.11 -16.11
C HIS A 113 -9.54 11.93 -14.73
N MET A 114 -8.38 11.29 -14.68
CA MET A 114 -7.57 11.21 -13.47
C MET A 114 -6.64 12.42 -13.29
N PRO A 115 -6.44 12.90 -12.04
CA PRO A 115 -5.50 13.97 -11.75
C PRO A 115 -4.06 13.52 -12.03
N ARG A 116 -3.34 14.30 -12.86
CA ARG A 116 -1.91 14.06 -13.17
C ARG A 116 -1.00 14.15 -11.95
N LYS A 117 -1.47 14.76 -10.86
CA LYS A 117 -0.74 15.02 -9.62
C LYS A 117 -1.46 14.34 -8.47
N VAL A 118 -0.78 13.42 -7.80
CA VAL A 118 -1.26 12.70 -6.62
C VAL A 118 -0.28 12.91 -5.45
N ILE A 119 -0.71 12.59 -4.23
CA ILE A 119 0.17 12.65 -3.04
C ILE A 119 0.77 11.26 -2.82
N CYS A 120 2.10 11.19 -2.74
CA CYS A 120 2.82 9.96 -2.44
C CYS A 120 2.36 9.37 -1.09
N PRO A 121 1.96 8.08 -1.04
CA PRO A 121 1.44 7.47 0.18
C PRO A 121 2.50 7.22 1.26
N GLU A 122 3.80 7.36 0.94
CA GLU A 122 4.91 7.23 1.90
C GLU A 122 5.41 8.59 2.40
N CYS A 123 5.87 9.47 1.50
CA CYS A 123 6.54 10.71 1.89
C CYS A 123 5.63 11.94 1.91
N SER A 124 4.35 11.78 1.55
CA SER A 124 3.36 12.87 1.47
C SER A 124 3.73 14.03 0.52
N LYS A 125 4.73 13.84 -0.35
CA LYS A 125 5.08 14.81 -1.41
C LYS A 125 4.17 14.63 -2.61
N GLN A 126 4.01 15.69 -3.40
CA GLN A 126 3.30 15.62 -4.67
C GLN A 126 4.11 14.81 -5.67
N MET A 127 3.43 13.95 -6.42
CA MET A 127 4.00 12.99 -7.35
C MET A 127 3.22 13.03 -8.67
N GLU A 128 3.90 12.80 -9.78
CA GLU A 128 3.27 12.63 -11.08
C GLU A 128 2.79 11.19 -11.26
N MET A 129 1.57 11.05 -11.75
CA MET A 129 0.97 9.76 -12.09
C MET A 129 1.18 9.49 -13.58
N TYR A 130 1.83 8.36 -13.91
CA TYR A 130 2.12 7.96 -15.27
C TYR A 130 1.16 6.87 -15.74
N TYR A 131 0.76 6.96 -17.00
CA TYR A 131 -0.15 6.03 -17.64
C TYR A 131 0.62 5.09 -18.56
N THR A 132 0.32 3.79 -18.48
CA THR A 132 0.79 2.80 -19.46
C THR A 132 -0.36 2.36 -20.35
N TYR A 133 -0.10 2.31 -21.66
CA TYR A 133 -0.98 1.69 -22.63
C TYR A 133 -0.45 0.27 -22.86
N HIS A 134 -1.25 -0.74 -22.56
CA HIS A 134 -0.96 -2.14 -22.85
C HIS A 134 -1.79 -2.61 -24.04
#